data_AF-A3VK32-F1
#
_entry.id   AF-A3VK32-F1
#
_cell.length_a   1.000
_cell.length_b   1.000
_cell.length_c   1.000
_cell.angle_alpha   90.00
_cell.angle_beta   90.00
_cell.angle_gamma   90.00
#
_symmetry.space_group_name_H-M   'P 1'
#
loop_
_entity.id
_entity.type
_entity.pdbx_description
1 polymer ?
#
loop_
_entity_poly.entity_id
_entity_poly.type
_entity_poly.pdbx_seq_one_letter_code
_entity_poly.pdbx_strand_id
1 'polypeptide(L)'
;MRTADAFAPVSLRFTGRREKTRRIGRRKGRAAMTTAHRPTATGPAPSQVFDWHAETRLLGRRDGADLEALRAAIREGCEVSVTPEGISPVPGGAAGFLRLRSGGTTGPAKVIRRTHASWIASFEVNRGHLGLGPDDTYGILGLPIHSLALYAIVEAAHIGADIVDLAAFRPRQQVAGLADQGVTVLYATPTQLRLLTATGHPLPALRHVLCGGGHMGRALRDAVVRCAPNATVTEFYGAAETSFIAWGDGSGGAGGVGRAYPGVEIRIDPPGAAAGEIWVKSPYLFSGYAEGDSPDTRWRDGFVTVGEIGTLGPDGSLSVAGRRNRMVTIADQNVFPEDVELFLLSHPGLTHCAVVPRPDPQRGTVLVAVVDALPAGATPEAVLRACRDRFGPLAAPRDLFVMPDMALTASGKPDLARIAAMVERRA
;
A
#
# COMPACT_ATOMS: atom_id res chain seq x y z
N MET A 1 -38.51 -14.02 16.85
CA MET A 1 -37.63 -14.52 17.92
C MET A 1 -36.50 -15.34 17.30
N ARG A 2 -35.46 -14.68 16.80
CA ARG A 2 -34.14 -15.22 16.46
C ARG A 2 -33.15 -14.06 16.64
N THR A 3 -32.37 -14.11 17.69
CA THR A 3 -31.36 -13.11 18.02
C THR A 3 -30.05 -13.40 17.30
N ALA A 4 -29.39 -12.32 16.92
CA ALA A 4 -28.10 -12.24 16.26
C ALA A 4 -26.97 -12.71 17.18
N ASP A 5 -26.00 -13.42 16.61
CA ASP A 5 -24.63 -13.56 17.11
C ASP A 5 -23.69 -13.68 15.90
N ALA A 6 -23.11 -12.56 15.47
CA ALA A 6 -22.07 -12.50 14.43
C ALA A 6 -20.77 -11.84 14.91
N PHE A 7 -20.63 -11.58 16.22
CA PHE A 7 -19.39 -11.08 16.81
C PHE A 7 -18.99 -12.00 17.97
N ALA A 8 -18.20 -13.04 17.67
CA ALA A 8 -17.56 -13.83 18.71
C ALA A 8 -16.31 -13.09 19.23
N PRO A 9 -16.16 -12.90 20.55
CA PRO A 9 -14.95 -12.33 21.12
C PRO A 9 -13.79 -13.34 21.07
N VAL A 10 -12.68 -12.97 20.43
CA VAL A 10 -11.41 -13.71 20.53
C VAL A 10 -10.86 -13.49 21.94
N SER A 11 -11.05 -14.46 22.82
CA SER A 11 -10.57 -14.44 24.20
C SER A 11 -9.20 -15.11 24.29
N LEU A 12 -8.15 -14.33 24.49
CA LEU A 12 -6.83 -14.82 24.89
C LEU A 12 -6.86 -15.14 26.39
N ARG A 13 -7.05 -16.43 26.73
CA ARG A 13 -6.84 -16.92 28.10
C ARG A 13 -5.35 -17.11 28.35
N PHE A 14 -4.77 -16.25 29.19
CA PHE A 14 -3.50 -16.52 29.84
C PHE A 14 -3.71 -17.57 30.96
N THR A 15 -3.31 -18.81 30.72
CA THR A 15 -3.14 -19.81 31.79
C THR A 15 -1.72 -19.68 32.34
N GLY A 16 -1.61 -19.02 33.49
CA GLY A 16 -0.37 -18.95 34.24
C GLY A 16 0.02 -20.33 34.80
N ARG A 17 1.13 -20.88 34.32
CA ARG A 17 1.82 -22.00 34.98
C ARG A 17 3.15 -21.49 35.52
N ARG A 18 3.25 -21.42 36.85
CA ARG A 18 4.50 -21.17 37.58
C ARG A 18 5.43 -22.37 37.37
N GLU A 19 6.57 -22.16 36.72
CA GLU A 19 7.67 -23.11 36.76
C GLU A 19 8.91 -22.50 37.41
N LYS A 20 9.54 -23.35 38.23
CA LYS A 20 10.56 -23.02 39.22
C LYS A 20 11.89 -22.68 38.58
N THR A 21 12.51 -21.64 39.14
CA THR A 21 13.88 -21.20 38.92
C THR A 21 14.88 -22.34 39.19
N ARG A 22 15.72 -22.68 38.21
CA ARG A 22 17.01 -23.36 38.43
C ARG A 22 18.12 -22.62 37.69
N ARG A 23 19.02 -22.03 38.48
CA ARG A 23 20.30 -21.45 38.06
C ARG A 23 21.22 -22.55 37.52
N ILE A 24 21.75 -22.40 36.30
CA ILE A 24 22.97 -23.10 35.87
C ILE A 24 23.87 -22.14 35.07
N GLY A 25 25.05 -21.88 35.64
CA GLY A 25 26.37 -21.83 35.00
C GLY A 25 26.60 -20.99 33.73
N ARG A 26 27.29 -19.86 33.90
CA ARG A 26 28.05 -19.16 32.83
C ARG A 26 29.08 -20.09 32.19
N ARG A 27 29.11 -20.16 30.86
CA ARG A 27 30.31 -20.50 30.08
C ARG A 27 30.43 -19.57 28.86
N LYS A 28 31.56 -18.87 28.79
CA LYS A 28 31.97 -17.98 27.69
C LYS A 28 32.25 -18.82 26.44
N GLY A 29 31.54 -18.55 25.35
CA GLY A 29 31.84 -19.05 24.01
C GLY A 29 32.09 -17.86 23.07
N ARG A 30 33.29 -17.80 22.49
CA ARG A 30 33.69 -16.83 21.46
C ARG A 30 32.74 -16.92 20.26
N ALA A 31 32.10 -15.81 19.88
CA ALA A 31 31.44 -15.69 18.59
C ALA A 31 32.49 -15.43 17.50
N ALA A 32 32.53 -16.31 16.50
CA ALA A 32 33.31 -16.12 15.29
C ALA A 32 32.65 -15.01 14.45
N MET A 33 33.44 -14.01 14.06
CA MET A 33 33.08 -13.03 13.03
C MET A 33 32.96 -13.76 11.69
N THR A 34 31.74 -13.97 11.23
CA THR A 34 31.45 -14.27 9.82
C THR A 34 31.48 -12.95 9.06
N THR A 35 32.54 -12.73 8.29
CA THR A 35 32.69 -11.64 7.34
C THR A 35 31.57 -11.69 6.30
N ALA A 36 30.75 -10.64 6.25
CA ALA A 36 29.75 -10.45 5.20
C ALA A 36 30.45 -10.34 3.83
N HIS A 37 30.07 -11.22 2.91
CA HIS A 37 30.52 -11.19 1.53
C HIS A 37 29.86 -9.99 0.84
N ARG A 38 30.67 -9.00 0.44
CA ARG A 38 30.21 -7.83 -0.31
C ARG A 38 30.17 -8.25 -1.79
N PRO A 39 29.01 -8.32 -2.46
CA PRO A 39 28.99 -8.68 -3.87
C PRO A 39 29.60 -7.51 -4.67
N THR A 40 30.71 -7.77 -5.33
CA THR A 40 31.29 -6.88 -6.34
C THR A 40 30.42 -6.96 -7.58
N ALA A 41 29.59 -5.95 -7.81
CA ALA A 41 28.81 -5.81 -9.03
C ALA A 41 29.73 -5.40 -10.19
N THR A 42 30.24 -6.38 -10.94
CA THR A 42 30.93 -6.17 -12.23
C THR A 42 29.93 -6.40 -13.38
N GLY A 43 28.86 -5.60 -13.40
CA GLY A 43 27.93 -5.50 -14.52
C GLY A 43 28.03 -4.13 -15.19
N PRO A 44 27.48 -3.95 -16.40
CA PRO A 44 27.34 -2.62 -17.00
C PRO A 44 26.62 -1.68 -16.01
N ALA A 45 26.96 -0.39 -16.06
CA ALA A 45 26.29 0.60 -15.22
C ALA A 45 24.77 0.51 -15.43
N PRO A 46 23.96 0.51 -14.36
CA PRO A 46 22.52 0.36 -14.49
C PRO A 46 21.95 1.51 -15.35
N SER A 47 21.01 1.16 -16.23
CA SER A 47 20.33 2.15 -17.08
C SER A 47 19.78 3.28 -16.21
N GLN A 48 19.93 4.52 -16.68
CA GLN A 48 19.41 5.70 -16.00
C GLN A 48 18.02 6.09 -16.52
N VAL A 49 17.57 5.49 -17.62
CA VAL A 49 16.31 5.77 -18.31
C VAL A 49 15.51 4.49 -18.53
N PHE A 50 14.18 4.57 -18.45
CA PHE A 50 13.30 3.48 -18.82
C PHE A 50 13.61 3.00 -20.24
N ASP A 51 13.45 1.70 -20.41
CA ASP A 51 13.58 1.04 -21.70
C ASP A 51 12.24 0.37 -21.96
N TRP A 52 11.77 0.45 -23.19
CA TRP A 52 10.65 -0.37 -23.64
C TRP A 52 11.23 -1.44 -24.53
N HIS A 53 11.54 -2.59 -23.92
CA HIS A 53 12.24 -3.67 -24.58
C HIS A 53 11.54 -4.08 -25.88
N ALA A 54 12.32 -4.36 -26.92
CA ALA A 54 11.79 -4.63 -28.26
C ALA A 54 10.84 -5.84 -28.30
N GLU A 55 11.13 -6.84 -27.47
CA GLU A 55 10.38 -8.10 -27.39
C GLU A 55 9.16 -8.03 -26.46
N THR A 56 8.97 -6.96 -25.67
CA THR A 56 7.79 -6.83 -24.81
C THR A 56 6.54 -6.77 -25.67
N ARG A 57 5.65 -7.76 -25.52
CA ARG A 57 4.37 -7.80 -26.22
C ARG A 57 3.28 -7.16 -25.35
N LEU A 58 2.48 -6.32 -25.99
CA LEU A 58 1.21 -5.86 -25.44
C LEU A 58 0.11 -6.83 -25.86
N LEU A 59 -0.40 -7.57 -24.88
CA LEU A 59 -1.47 -8.54 -24.99
C LEU A 59 -2.74 -7.95 -24.38
N GLY A 60 -3.91 -8.36 -24.87
CA GLY A 60 -5.20 -7.78 -24.43
C GLY A 60 -5.77 -6.76 -25.41
N ARG A 61 -6.51 -5.76 -24.90
CA ARG A 61 -7.36 -4.87 -25.73
C ARG A 61 -6.52 -4.07 -26.76
N ARG A 62 -7.10 -3.82 -27.95
CA ARG A 62 -6.46 -3.09 -29.07
C ARG A 62 -6.50 -1.55 -28.98
N ASP A 63 -7.25 -0.97 -28.03
CA ASP A 63 -7.48 0.49 -27.93
C ASP A 63 -6.73 1.14 -26.75
N GLY A 64 -5.46 0.81 -26.56
CA GLY A 64 -4.64 1.31 -25.45
C GLY A 64 -3.92 2.61 -25.77
N ALA A 65 -4.64 3.68 -26.13
CA ALA A 65 -4.01 4.95 -26.54
C ALA A 65 -2.99 5.48 -25.51
N ASP A 66 -3.28 5.36 -24.22
CA ASP A 66 -2.35 5.75 -23.15
C ASP A 66 -1.10 4.86 -23.09
N LEU A 67 -1.23 3.54 -23.33
CA LEU A 67 -0.08 2.62 -23.34
C LEU A 67 0.82 2.86 -24.55
N GLU A 68 0.23 3.09 -25.72
CA GLU A 68 1.01 3.44 -26.92
C GLU A 68 1.67 4.82 -26.76
N ALA A 69 0.97 5.80 -26.16
CA ALA A 69 1.55 7.10 -25.85
C ALA A 69 2.72 6.98 -24.85
N LEU A 70 2.58 6.16 -23.81
CA LEU A 70 3.65 5.87 -22.85
C LEU A 70 4.85 5.19 -23.54
N ARG A 71 4.59 4.18 -24.38
CA ARG A 71 5.62 3.47 -25.14
C ARG A 71 6.37 4.40 -26.08
N ALA A 72 5.66 5.24 -26.82
CA ALA A 72 6.25 6.24 -27.70
C ALA A 72 7.12 7.23 -26.90
N ALA A 73 6.58 7.78 -25.81
CA ALA A 73 7.30 8.75 -24.99
C ALA A 73 8.57 8.18 -24.32
N ILE A 74 8.53 6.92 -23.88
CA ILE A 74 9.73 6.21 -23.37
C ILE A 74 10.79 6.06 -24.47
N ARG A 75 10.39 5.65 -25.67
CA ARG A 75 11.31 5.46 -26.81
C ARG A 75 11.92 6.75 -27.33
N GLU A 76 11.15 7.85 -27.31
CA GLU A 76 11.63 9.19 -27.68
C GLU A 76 12.55 9.80 -26.61
N GLY A 77 12.58 9.23 -25.40
CA GLY A 77 13.39 9.74 -24.30
C GLY A 77 12.86 11.05 -23.73
N CYS A 78 11.55 11.31 -23.82
CA CYS A 78 10.93 12.53 -23.32
C CYS A 78 10.63 12.43 -21.81
N GLU A 79 10.56 13.57 -21.11
CA GLU A 79 9.89 13.61 -19.80
C GLU A 79 8.40 13.33 -20.00
N VAL A 80 7.84 12.41 -19.23
CA VAL A 80 6.44 11.97 -19.40
C VAL A 80 5.57 12.57 -18.30
N SER A 81 4.43 13.15 -18.68
CA SER A 81 3.38 13.55 -17.75
C SER A 81 2.23 12.56 -17.81
N VAL A 82 1.83 12.08 -16.64
CA VAL A 82 0.72 11.16 -16.47
C VAL A 82 -0.34 11.85 -15.60
N THR A 83 -1.47 12.16 -16.22
CA THR A 83 -2.58 12.87 -15.59
C THR A 83 -3.90 12.12 -15.81
N PRO A 84 -5.00 12.48 -15.12
CA PRO A 84 -6.31 11.89 -15.40
C PRO A 84 -6.80 12.09 -16.83
N GLU A 85 -6.28 13.11 -17.53
CA GLU A 85 -6.61 13.44 -18.91
C GLU A 85 -5.82 12.60 -19.93
N GLY A 86 -4.78 11.87 -19.50
CA GLY A 86 -4.01 10.95 -20.33
C GLY A 86 -2.50 11.03 -20.10
N ILE A 87 -1.76 10.34 -20.96
CA ILE A 87 -0.29 10.33 -20.97
C ILE A 87 0.23 11.19 -22.12
N SER A 88 1.13 12.13 -21.81
CA SER A 88 1.69 13.05 -22.80
C SER A 88 3.16 13.40 -22.51
N PRO A 89 3.97 13.70 -23.53
CA PRO A 89 5.30 14.24 -23.33
C PRO A 89 5.21 15.66 -22.74
N VAL A 90 6.15 16.01 -21.87
CA VAL A 90 6.30 17.37 -21.35
C VAL A 90 7.15 18.19 -22.33
N PRO A 91 6.62 19.27 -22.93
CA PRO A 91 7.40 20.12 -23.83
C PRO A 91 8.66 20.68 -23.14
N GLY A 92 9.83 20.47 -23.75
CA GLY A 92 11.11 20.91 -23.19
C GLY A 92 11.55 20.18 -21.91
N GLY A 93 10.87 19.09 -21.53
CA GLY A 93 11.23 18.28 -20.37
C GLY A 93 12.48 17.44 -20.59
N ALA A 94 13.20 17.16 -19.51
CA ALA A 94 14.46 16.41 -19.57
C ALA A 94 14.22 14.90 -19.64
N ALA A 95 14.98 14.19 -20.47
CA ALA A 95 14.97 12.73 -20.50
C ALA A 95 15.20 12.14 -19.10
N GLY A 96 14.60 10.98 -18.84
CA GLY A 96 14.80 10.28 -17.56
C GLY A 96 13.92 10.78 -16.42
N PHE A 97 12.83 11.52 -16.70
CA PHE A 97 11.88 11.98 -15.69
C PHE A 97 10.43 11.62 -16.00
N LEU A 98 9.66 11.42 -14.93
CA LEU A 98 8.23 11.12 -14.95
C LEU A 98 7.49 12.04 -13.97
N ARG A 99 6.35 12.58 -14.39
CA ARG A 99 5.41 13.36 -13.57
C ARG A 99 4.13 12.57 -13.32
N LEU A 100 3.73 12.50 -12.04
CA LEU A 100 2.60 11.71 -11.57
C LEU A 100 1.71 12.56 -10.66
N ARG A 101 0.41 12.55 -10.91
CA ARG A 101 -0.53 13.21 -10.00
C ARG A 101 -0.80 12.34 -8.77
N SER A 102 -0.69 12.92 -7.57
CA SER A 102 -1.00 12.21 -6.33
C SER A 102 -2.52 12.12 -6.10
N GLY A 103 -2.98 11.04 -5.45
CA GLY A 103 -4.40 10.69 -5.30
C GLY A 103 -5.24 11.58 -4.37
N GLY A 104 -4.71 12.71 -3.88
CA GLY A 104 -5.51 13.78 -3.25
C GLY A 104 -6.38 13.42 -2.04
N THR A 105 -6.07 12.39 -1.25
CA THR A 105 -6.96 11.93 -0.15
C THR A 105 -7.15 12.94 1.00
N THR A 106 -6.26 13.93 1.12
CA THR A 106 -6.21 14.89 2.25
C THR A 106 -6.12 16.35 1.81
N GLY A 107 -6.25 16.65 0.51
CA GLY A 107 -6.13 18.01 -0.02
C GLY A 107 -5.92 18.08 -1.54
N PRO A 108 -5.53 19.26 -2.06
CA PRO A 108 -5.28 19.46 -3.48
C PRO A 108 -4.28 18.44 -4.04
N ALA A 109 -4.54 17.96 -5.25
CA ALA A 109 -3.66 17.03 -5.92
C ALA A 109 -2.31 17.68 -6.24
N LYS A 110 -1.22 16.96 -5.98
CA LYS A 110 0.17 17.41 -6.21
C LYS A 110 0.73 16.69 -7.42
N VAL A 111 1.66 17.31 -8.15
CA VAL A 111 2.38 16.64 -9.23
C VAL A 111 3.76 16.24 -8.74
N ILE A 112 3.98 14.94 -8.56
CA ILE A 112 5.24 14.33 -8.14
C ILE A 112 6.14 14.20 -9.35
N ARG A 113 7.38 14.68 -9.27
CA ARG A 113 8.41 14.48 -10.28
C ARG A 113 9.45 13.48 -9.79
N ARG A 114 9.79 12.51 -10.62
CA ARG A 114 10.67 11.38 -10.27
C ARG A 114 11.65 11.09 -11.39
N THR A 115 12.85 10.61 -11.07
CA THR A 115 13.79 10.08 -12.06
C THR A 115 13.43 8.65 -12.46
N HIS A 116 13.70 8.26 -13.71
CA HIS A 116 13.58 6.87 -14.16
C HIS A 116 14.48 5.96 -13.33
N ALA A 117 15.73 6.38 -13.09
CA ALA A 117 16.70 5.70 -12.23
C ALA A 117 16.13 5.31 -10.86
N SER A 118 15.26 6.13 -10.28
CA SER A 118 14.63 5.86 -8.98
C SER A 118 13.65 4.67 -9.02
N TRP A 119 13.03 4.36 -10.16
CA TRP A 119 12.25 3.11 -10.33
C TRP A 119 13.09 1.95 -10.87
N ILE A 120 14.04 2.22 -11.76
CA ILE A 120 14.96 1.18 -12.27
C ILE A 120 15.72 0.53 -11.11
N ALA A 121 16.13 1.32 -10.11
CA ALA A 121 16.77 0.78 -8.92
C ALA A 121 15.89 -0.26 -8.18
N SER A 122 14.56 -0.11 -8.16
CA SER A 122 13.67 -1.12 -7.56
C SER A 122 13.39 -2.28 -8.51
N PHE A 123 13.39 -2.07 -9.83
CA PHE A 123 13.30 -3.16 -10.80
C PHE A 123 14.46 -4.16 -10.65
N GLU A 124 15.68 -3.68 -10.44
CA GLU A 124 16.84 -4.56 -10.22
C GLU A 124 16.73 -5.36 -8.92
N VAL A 125 16.21 -4.74 -7.86
CA VAL A 125 15.95 -5.44 -6.60
C VAL A 125 14.87 -6.50 -6.79
N ASN A 126 13.76 -6.17 -7.46
CA ASN A 126 12.67 -7.10 -7.74
C ASN A 126 13.13 -8.24 -8.64
N ARG A 127 13.87 -7.96 -9.72
CA ARG A 127 14.49 -8.96 -10.60
C ARG A 127 15.33 -9.95 -9.81
N GLY A 128 16.24 -9.45 -8.95
CA GLY A 128 17.12 -10.30 -8.16
C GLY A 128 16.43 -11.11 -7.07
N HIS A 129 15.44 -10.53 -6.37
CA HIS A 129 14.78 -11.18 -5.23
C HIS A 129 13.61 -12.07 -5.63
N LEU A 130 12.86 -11.70 -6.67
CA LEU A 130 11.67 -12.41 -7.13
C LEU A 130 11.97 -13.28 -8.35
N GLY A 131 13.13 -13.12 -8.99
CA GLY A 131 13.48 -13.88 -10.20
C GLY A 131 12.57 -13.49 -11.38
N LEU A 132 12.29 -12.19 -11.52
CA LEU A 132 11.49 -11.65 -12.62
C LEU A 132 12.35 -11.55 -13.89
N GLY A 133 11.77 -11.82 -15.06
CA GLY A 133 12.50 -11.71 -16.31
C GLY A 133 11.60 -11.65 -17.55
N PRO A 134 12.19 -11.76 -18.75
CA PRO A 134 11.46 -11.69 -20.01
C PRO A 134 10.40 -12.78 -20.20
N ASP A 135 10.56 -13.92 -19.52
CA ASP A 135 9.60 -15.03 -19.57
C ASP A 135 8.34 -14.79 -18.71
N ASP A 136 8.28 -13.67 -17.98
CA ASP A 136 7.11 -13.31 -17.18
C ASP A 136 6.04 -12.57 -17.99
N THR A 137 4.81 -12.68 -17.51
CA THR A 137 3.64 -12.01 -18.05
C THR A 137 2.95 -11.23 -16.92
N TYR A 138 2.83 -9.91 -17.08
CA TYR A 138 2.26 -9.01 -16.10
C TYR A 138 0.79 -8.74 -16.39
N GLY A 139 -0.08 -8.93 -15.41
CA GLY A 139 -1.50 -8.57 -15.52
C GLY A 139 -1.75 -7.15 -15.00
N ILE A 140 -2.34 -6.29 -15.83
CA ILE A 140 -2.61 -4.89 -15.46
C ILE A 140 -4.11 -4.70 -15.20
N LEU A 141 -4.47 -4.46 -13.95
CA LEU A 141 -5.88 -4.39 -13.51
C LEU A 141 -6.46 -2.97 -13.44
N GLY A 142 -5.65 -1.95 -13.67
CA GLY A 142 -6.05 -0.55 -13.52
C GLY A 142 -5.39 0.33 -14.57
N LEU A 143 -5.94 1.53 -14.78
CA LEU A 143 -5.46 2.44 -15.81
C LEU A 143 -4.01 2.89 -15.52
N PRO A 144 -3.20 3.13 -16.57
CA PRO A 144 -1.81 3.57 -16.43
C PRO A 144 -1.68 4.97 -15.81
N ILE A 145 -2.79 5.71 -15.67
CA ILE A 145 -2.83 6.98 -14.94
C ILE A 145 -2.68 6.80 -13.42
N HIS A 146 -2.79 5.56 -12.92
CA HIS A 146 -2.56 5.22 -11.52
C HIS A 146 -1.15 4.65 -11.32
N SER A 147 -0.44 5.17 -10.32
CA SER A 147 0.98 4.87 -10.11
C SER A 147 1.29 3.38 -9.95
N LEU A 148 0.41 2.59 -9.32
CA LEU A 148 0.62 1.15 -9.16
C LEU A 148 0.60 0.40 -10.50
N ALA A 149 -0.40 0.68 -11.34
CA ALA A 149 -0.51 0.07 -12.65
C ALA A 149 0.63 0.53 -13.57
N LEU A 150 0.94 1.82 -13.54
CA LEU A 150 2.06 2.39 -14.29
C LEU A 150 3.40 1.77 -13.90
N TYR A 151 3.66 1.60 -12.60
CA TYR A 151 4.88 0.95 -12.11
C TYR A 151 5.00 -0.45 -12.71
N ALA A 152 3.93 -1.26 -12.66
CA ALA A 152 3.92 -2.62 -13.19
C ALA A 152 4.14 -2.65 -14.72
N ILE A 153 3.52 -1.74 -15.47
CA ILE A 153 3.72 -1.60 -16.93
C ILE A 153 5.18 -1.28 -17.25
N VAL A 154 5.75 -0.28 -16.57
CA VAL A 154 7.11 0.18 -16.85
C VAL A 154 8.15 -0.85 -16.40
N GLU A 155 7.93 -1.53 -15.27
CA GLU A 155 8.79 -2.65 -14.85
C GLU A 155 8.79 -3.76 -15.90
N ALA A 156 7.59 -4.23 -16.32
CA ALA A 156 7.46 -5.28 -17.32
C ALA A 156 8.16 -4.91 -18.63
N ALA A 157 7.88 -3.71 -19.15
CA ALA A 157 8.50 -3.20 -20.37
C ALA A 157 10.03 -3.07 -20.26
N HIS A 158 10.54 -2.66 -19.09
CA HIS A 158 11.98 -2.50 -18.88
C HIS A 158 12.72 -3.82 -18.74
N ILE A 159 12.08 -4.85 -18.17
CA ILE A 159 12.69 -6.18 -18.02
C ILE A 159 12.47 -7.10 -19.23
N GLY A 160 11.67 -6.67 -20.21
CA GLY A 160 11.35 -7.47 -21.40
C GLY A 160 10.20 -8.45 -21.23
N ALA A 161 9.42 -8.33 -20.15
CA ALA A 161 8.25 -9.17 -19.89
C ALA A 161 7.05 -8.75 -20.75
N ASP A 162 6.09 -9.66 -20.92
CA ASP A 162 4.82 -9.39 -21.59
C ASP A 162 3.85 -8.66 -20.67
N ILE A 163 2.95 -7.87 -21.26
CA ILE A 163 1.96 -7.06 -20.55
C ILE A 163 0.57 -7.45 -21.05
N VAL A 164 -0.31 -7.86 -20.14
CA VAL A 164 -1.73 -8.14 -20.42
C VAL A 164 -2.56 -7.00 -19.83
N ASP A 165 -3.03 -6.09 -20.68
CA ASP A 165 -3.88 -4.97 -20.25
C ASP A 165 -5.33 -5.43 -20.04
N LEU A 166 -5.76 -5.40 -18.77
CA LEU A 166 -7.09 -5.76 -18.34
C LEU A 166 -7.85 -4.61 -17.66
N ALA A 167 -7.32 -3.39 -17.72
CA ALA A 167 -7.82 -2.24 -16.95
C ALA A 167 -9.28 -1.89 -17.26
N ALA A 168 -9.70 -2.06 -18.52
CA ALA A 168 -11.05 -1.72 -18.98
C ALA A 168 -12.12 -2.80 -18.63
N PHE A 169 -11.69 -3.99 -18.21
CA PHE A 169 -12.60 -5.11 -17.99
C PHE A 169 -13.19 -5.11 -16.58
N ARG A 170 -14.38 -5.71 -16.44
CA ARG A 170 -14.98 -5.96 -15.12
C ARG A 170 -14.21 -7.08 -14.40
N PRO A 171 -14.25 -7.17 -13.05
CA PRO A 171 -13.46 -8.14 -12.30
C PRO A 171 -13.57 -9.60 -12.78
N ARG A 172 -14.78 -10.05 -13.19
CA ARG A 172 -14.98 -11.40 -13.77
C ARG A 172 -14.27 -11.62 -15.10
N GLN A 173 -14.18 -10.59 -15.94
CA GLN A 173 -13.45 -10.65 -17.19
C GLN A 173 -11.94 -10.49 -16.98
N GLN A 174 -11.53 -9.69 -15.99
CA GLN A 174 -10.14 -9.59 -15.57
C GLN A 174 -9.60 -10.94 -15.13
N VAL A 175 -10.30 -11.65 -14.23
CA VAL A 175 -9.83 -12.96 -13.75
C VAL A 175 -9.75 -14.01 -14.86
N ALA A 176 -10.70 -14.01 -15.80
CA ALA A 176 -10.64 -14.87 -16.98
C ALA A 176 -9.42 -14.53 -17.85
N GLY A 177 -9.18 -13.25 -18.13
CA GLY A 177 -8.02 -12.80 -18.90
C GLY A 177 -6.69 -13.14 -18.24
N LEU A 178 -6.59 -13.04 -16.90
CA LEU A 178 -5.40 -13.47 -16.16
C LEU A 178 -5.13 -14.98 -16.35
N ALA A 179 -6.18 -15.80 -16.30
CA ALA A 179 -6.07 -17.24 -16.48
C ALA A 179 -5.72 -17.63 -17.93
N ASP A 180 -6.45 -17.06 -18.91
CA ASP A 180 -6.30 -17.37 -20.33
C ASP A 180 -4.91 -17.00 -20.88
N GLN A 181 -4.32 -15.92 -20.36
CA GLN A 181 -3.00 -15.43 -20.77
C GLN A 181 -1.85 -16.00 -19.92
N GLY A 182 -2.14 -16.84 -18.92
CA GLY A 182 -1.12 -17.44 -18.07
C GLY A 182 -0.30 -16.39 -17.30
N VAL A 183 -0.94 -15.34 -16.78
CA VAL A 183 -0.26 -14.25 -16.08
C VAL A 183 0.53 -14.78 -14.88
N THR A 184 1.80 -14.36 -14.77
CA THR A 184 2.74 -14.81 -13.73
C THR A 184 2.97 -13.77 -12.63
N VAL A 185 2.84 -12.47 -12.94
CA VAL A 185 3.08 -11.37 -12.00
C VAL A 185 1.87 -10.44 -11.92
N LEU A 186 1.48 -10.09 -10.70
CA LEU A 186 0.37 -9.18 -10.45
C LEU A 186 0.72 -8.14 -9.37
N TYR A 187 0.63 -6.86 -9.72
CA TYR A 187 0.57 -5.76 -8.77
C TYR A 187 -0.89 -5.36 -8.54
N ALA A 188 -1.34 -5.36 -7.30
CA ALA A 188 -2.75 -5.10 -7.00
C ALA A 188 -2.97 -4.42 -5.65
N THR A 189 -4.04 -3.62 -5.56
CA THR A 189 -4.53 -3.11 -4.28
C THR A 189 -5.33 -4.19 -3.53
N PRO A 190 -5.51 -4.06 -2.20
CA PRO A 190 -6.40 -4.94 -1.46
C PRO A 190 -7.82 -5.00 -2.03
N THR A 191 -8.34 -3.88 -2.55
CA THR A 191 -9.67 -3.82 -3.17
C THR A 191 -9.72 -4.65 -4.46
N GLN A 192 -8.72 -4.53 -5.34
CA GLN A 192 -8.65 -5.35 -6.56
C GLN A 192 -8.55 -6.84 -6.23
N LEU A 193 -7.73 -7.21 -5.23
CA LEU A 193 -7.60 -8.60 -4.79
C LEU A 193 -8.90 -9.16 -4.18
N ARG A 194 -9.66 -8.35 -3.42
CA ARG A 194 -11.00 -8.76 -2.93
C ARG A 194 -11.95 -9.05 -4.09
N LEU A 195 -12.00 -8.17 -5.08
CA LEU A 195 -12.87 -8.34 -6.25
C LEU A 195 -12.48 -9.56 -7.08
N LEU A 196 -11.18 -9.81 -7.28
CA LEU A 196 -10.68 -10.98 -7.99
C LEU A 196 -10.99 -12.28 -7.24
N THR A 197 -10.64 -12.35 -5.94
CA THR A 197 -10.82 -13.58 -5.15
C THR A 197 -12.28 -13.94 -4.92
N ALA A 198 -13.19 -12.95 -4.89
CA ALA A 198 -14.63 -13.17 -4.81
C ALA A 198 -15.22 -13.92 -6.02
N THR A 199 -14.49 -14.00 -7.15
CA THR A 199 -14.92 -14.78 -8.32
C THR A 199 -14.78 -16.28 -8.13
N GLY A 200 -13.91 -16.73 -7.21
CA GLY A 200 -13.59 -18.14 -6.98
C GLY A 200 -12.78 -18.81 -8.10
N HIS A 201 -12.35 -18.07 -9.12
CA HIS A 201 -11.58 -18.65 -10.23
C HIS A 201 -10.12 -18.89 -9.82
N PRO A 202 -9.56 -20.09 -10.06
CA PRO A 202 -8.15 -20.37 -9.78
C PRO A 202 -7.22 -19.68 -10.78
N LEU A 203 -6.04 -19.28 -10.32
CA LEU A 203 -4.96 -18.62 -11.05
C LEU A 203 -3.61 -19.30 -10.73
N PRO A 204 -3.43 -20.58 -11.09
CA PRO A 204 -2.23 -21.35 -10.73
C PRO A 204 -0.96 -20.87 -11.45
N ALA A 205 -1.08 -20.09 -12.53
CA ALA A 205 0.06 -19.53 -13.26
C ALA A 205 0.74 -18.37 -12.51
N LEU A 206 0.03 -17.71 -11.58
CA LEU A 206 0.61 -16.63 -10.79
C LEU A 206 1.75 -17.16 -9.90
N ARG A 207 2.92 -16.55 -10.07
CA ARG A 207 4.14 -16.77 -9.27
C ARG A 207 4.30 -15.70 -8.21
N HIS A 208 3.89 -14.46 -8.51
CA HIS A 208 4.07 -13.31 -7.61
C HIS A 208 2.82 -12.43 -7.57
N VAL A 209 2.33 -12.17 -6.35
CA VAL A 209 1.29 -11.17 -6.08
C VAL A 209 1.88 -10.12 -5.15
N LEU A 210 2.11 -8.92 -5.67
CA LEU A 210 2.58 -7.77 -4.92
C LEU A 210 1.39 -6.88 -4.56
N CYS A 211 1.05 -6.86 -3.27
CA CYS A 211 -0.03 -6.06 -2.76
C CYS A 211 0.48 -4.74 -2.17
N GLY A 212 -0.06 -3.62 -2.64
CA GLY A 212 0.34 -2.29 -2.16
C GLY A 212 -0.82 -1.31 -2.11
N GLY A 213 -0.56 -0.15 -1.51
CA GLY A 213 -1.53 0.97 -1.46
C GLY A 213 -2.58 0.88 -0.35
N GLY A 214 -2.56 -0.18 0.47
CA GLY A 214 -3.38 -0.36 1.66
C GLY A 214 -3.06 -1.69 2.35
N HIS A 215 -3.58 -1.89 3.56
CA HIS A 215 -3.32 -3.09 4.34
C HIS A 215 -4.02 -4.33 3.77
N MET A 216 -3.29 -5.44 3.68
CA MET A 216 -3.84 -6.75 3.35
C MET A 216 -4.08 -7.57 4.62
N GLY A 217 -5.31 -7.51 5.13
CA GLY A 217 -5.72 -8.33 6.27
C GLY A 217 -5.63 -9.84 5.99
N ARG A 218 -5.49 -10.64 7.05
CA ARG A 218 -5.34 -12.11 7.00
C ARG A 218 -6.39 -12.80 6.13
N ALA A 219 -7.67 -12.44 6.26
CA ALA A 219 -8.74 -13.07 5.50
C ALA A 219 -8.58 -12.90 3.98
N LEU A 220 -8.13 -11.72 3.54
CA LEU A 220 -7.83 -11.45 2.14
C LEU A 220 -6.60 -12.23 1.69
N ARG A 221 -5.53 -12.23 2.48
CA ARG A 221 -4.33 -13.05 2.19
C ARG A 221 -4.69 -14.52 1.98
N ASP A 222 -5.48 -15.10 2.88
CA ASP A 222 -5.90 -16.50 2.79
C ASP A 222 -6.74 -16.74 1.53
N ALA A 223 -7.56 -15.77 1.11
CA ALA A 223 -8.32 -15.85 -0.13
C ALA A 223 -7.41 -15.79 -1.38
N VAL A 224 -6.41 -14.91 -1.38
CA VAL A 224 -5.42 -14.81 -2.46
C VAL A 224 -4.62 -16.11 -2.58
N VAL A 225 -4.14 -16.68 -1.47
CA VAL A 225 -3.39 -17.96 -1.48
C VAL A 225 -4.26 -19.10 -2.01
N ARG A 226 -5.56 -19.14 -1.71
CA ARG A 226 -6.46 -20.14 -2.30
C ARG A 226 -6.66 -19.96 -3.80
N CYS A 227 -6.80 -18.72 -4.27
CA CYS A 227 -6.96 -18.44 -5.71
C CYS A 227 -5.67 -18.66 -6.49
N ALA A 228 -4.52 -18.29 -5.93
CA ALA A 228 -3.21 -18.36 -6.58
C ALA A 228 -2.25 -19.23 -5.73
N PRO A 229 -2.43 -20.55 -5.70
CA PRO A 229 -1.73 -21.45 -4.77
C PRO A 229 -0.21 -21.50 -4.98
N ASN A 230 0.27 -21.15 -6.16
CA ASN A 230 1.70 -21.13 -6.50
C ASN A 230 2.34 -19.75 -6.29
N ALA A 231 1.57 -18.74 -5.90
CA ALA A 231 2.05 -17.38 -5.80
C ALA A 231 2.70 -17.09 -4.44
N THR A 232 3.86 -16.45 -4.48
CA THR A 232 4.38 -15.73 -3.32
C THR A 232 3.61 -14.41 -3.17
N VAL A 233 2.94 -14.23 -2.03
CA VAL A 233 2.14 -13.03 -1.75
C VAL A 233 2.92 -12.07 -0.84
N THR A 234 3.39 -10.98 -1.43
CA THR A 234 4.20 -9.94 -0.77
C THR A 234 3.38 -8.68 -0.59
N GLU A 235 3.27 -8.19 0.63
CA GLU A 235 2.74 -6.85 0.91
C GLU A 235 3.91 -5.87 0.92
N PHE A 236 3.76 -4.74 0.23
CA PHE A 236 4.74 -3.67 0.25
C PHE A 236 4.09 -2.35 0.63
N TYR A 237 4.89 -1.51 1.28
CA TYR A 237 4.48 -0.22 1.80
C TYR A 237 5.36 0.89 1.27
N GLY A 238 4.70 2.01 0.98
CA GLY A 238 5.28 3.14 0.31
C GLY A 238 4.27 4.24 0.04
N ALA A 239 4.78 5.45 -0.18
CA ALA A 239 4.04 6.58 -0.73
C ALA A 239 4.50 6.88 -2.16
N ALA A 240 3.76 7.72 -2.87
CA ALA A 240 4.14 8.11 -4.23
C ALA A 240 5.48 8.87 -4.24
N GLU A 241 5.78 9.60 -3.16
CA GLU A 241 7.03 10.32 -2.93
C GLU A 241 8.22 9.42 -2.59
N THR A 242 7.99 8.26 -1.96
CA THR A 242 9.05 7.40 -1.41
C THR A 242 9.24 6.09 -2.15
N SER A 243 8.29 5.69 -3.01
CA SER A 243 8.19 4.34 -3.56
C SER A 243 8.24 3.28 -2.43
N PHE A 244 8.91 2.15 -2.64
CA PHE A 244 9.12 1.11 -1.63
C PHE A 244 9.89 1.64 -0.41
N ILE A 245 9.26 1.52 0.76
CA ILE A 245 9.87 1.73 2.08
C ILE A 245 10.10 0.38 2.75
N ALA A 246 9.06 -0.44 2.79
CA ALA A 246 9.06 -1.72 3.48
C ALA A 246 8.29 -2.78 2.69
N TRP A 247 8.59 -4.04 2.96
CA TRP A 247 7.86 -5.18 2.43
C TRP A 247 7.88 -6.36 3.39
N GLY A 248 6.94 -7.28 3.21
CA GLY A 248 6.88 -8.50 3.99
C GLY A 248 5.77 -9.44 3.54
N ASP A 249 5.60 -10.49 4.32
CA ASP A 249 4.57 -11.50 4.13
C ASP A 249 3.23 -11.13 4.78
N GLY A 250 2.98 -9.84 5.05
CA GLY A 250 1.74 -9.34 5.66
C GLY A 250 1.37 -9.98 7.01
N SER A 251 2.33 -10.62 7.69
CA SER A 251 2.10 -11.26 9.01
C SER A 251 2.15 -10.28 10.19
N GLY A 252 2.54 -9.03 9.94
CA GLY A 252 2.87 -8.00 10.94
C GLY A 252 1.72 -7.48 11.83
N GLY A 253 0.52 -8.08 11.76
CA GLY A 253 -0.66 -7.60 12.49
C GLY A 253 -1.13 -6.22 12.01
N ALA A 254 -1.98 -5.57 12.80
CA ALA A 254 -2.52 -4.26 12.44
C ALA A 254 -1.41 -3.20 12.41
N GLY A 255 -1.27 -2.51 11.27
CA GLY A 255 -0.28 -1.46 11.05
C GLY A 255 1.12 -1.97 10.68
N GLY A 256 1.41 -3.26 10.85
CA GLY A 256 2.70 -3.85 10.49
C GLY A 256 2.87 -4.00 8.98
N VAL A 257 3.91 -3.38 8.41
CA VAL A 257 4.15 -3.32 6.96
C VAL A 257 5.40 -4.09 6.51
N GLY A 258 5.97 -4.89 7.41
CA GLY A 258 7.15 -5.70 7.14
C GLY A 258 8.46 -4.98 7.47
N ARG A 259 9.54 -5.34 6.82
CA ARG A 259 10.89 -4.80 7.09
C ARG A 259 11.33 -3.87 5.98
N ALA A 260 12.36 -3.07 6.24
CA ALA A 260 12.96 -2.18 5.25
C ALA A 260 13.20 -2.92 3.93
N TYR A 261 12.72 -2.33 2.83
CA TYR A 261 12.99 -2.81 1.50
C TYR A 261 14.51 -2.67 1.22
N PRO A 262 15.14 -3.57 0.43
CA PRO A 262 16.58 -3.51 0.20
C PRO A 262 17.03 -2.11 -0.24
N GLY A 263 18.12 -1.59 0.34
CA GLY A 263 18.62 -0.24 0.05
C GLY A 263 17.88 0.91 0.76
N VAL A 264 16.87 0.63 1.57
CA VAL A 264 16.14 1.63 2.36
C VAL A 264 16.70 1.72 3.78
N GLU A 265 17.03 2.94 4.22
CA GLU A 265 17.31 3.28 5.61
C GLU A 265 16.06 3.94 6.23
N ILE A 266 15.63 3.45 7.39
CA ILE A 266 14.45 3.97 8.12
C ILE A 266 14.88 4.47 9.50
N ARG A 267 14.40 5.66 9.88
CA ARG A 267 14.60 6.24 11.21
C ARG A 267 13.27 6.74 11.78
N ILE A 268 13.07 6.57 13.08
CA ILE A 268 11.98 7.18 13.84
C ILE A 268 12.50 8.43 14.54
N ASP A 269 11.84 9.57 14.36
CA ASP A 269 12.20 10.86 14.98
C ASP A 269 11.10 11.35 15.93
N PRO A 270 11.44 11.79 17.16
CA PRO A 270 12.79 11.83 17.73
C PRO A 270 13.35 10.42 18.04
N PRO A 271 14.69 10.23 18.05
CA PRO A 271 15.29 8.93 18.34
C PRO A 271 14.89 8.41 19.73
N GLY A 272 14.59 7.12 19.83
CA GLY A 272 14.19 6.48 21.09
C GLY A 272 12.73 6.71 21.49
N ALA A 273 11.94 7.44 20.69
CA ALA A 273 10.50 7.53 20.90
C ALA A 273 9.82 6.18 20.66
N ALA A 274 8.79 5.87 21.44
CA ALA A 274 7.97 4.67 21.25
C ALA A 274 7.24 4.70 19.90
N ALA A 275 6.80 5.89 19.46
CA ALA A 275 6.31 6.19 18.13
C ALA A 275 6.77 7.60 17.73
N GLY A 276 7.05 7.81 16.45
CA GLY A 276 7.54 9.09 15.94
C GLY A 276 7.41 9.18 14.43
N GLU A 277 7.85 10.29 13.87
CA GLU A 277 7.83 10.49 12.42
C GLU A 277 8.77 9.50 11.73
N ILE A 278 8.28 8.88 10.66
CA ILE A 278 9.05 7.98 9.81
C ILE A 278 9.87 8.85 8.84
N TRP A 279 11.19 8.68 8.91
CA TRP A 279 12.15 9.28 8.00
C TRP A 279 12.81 8.19 7.17
N VAL A 280 12.88 8.39 5.86
CA VAL A 280 13.34 7.40 4.89
C VAL A 280 14.47 7.99 4.05
N LYS A 281 15.57 7.26 3.94
CA LYS A 281 16.63 7.54 2.96
C LYS A 281 16.76 6.34 2.04
N SER A 282 16.70 6.59 0.73
CA SER A 282 16.48 5.54 -0.25
C SER A 282 16.87 6.01 -1.65
N PRO A 283 17.32 5.12 -2.55
CA PRO A 283 17.49 5.45 -3.96
C PRO A 283 16.15 5.60 -4.71
N TYR A 284 15.02 5.20 -4.09
CA TYR A 284 13.69 5.17 -4.70
C TYR A 284 12.88 6.46 -4.48
N LEU A 285 13.47 7.48 -3.89
CA LEU A 285 12.78 8.73 -3.59
C LEU A 285 12.46 9.50 -4.89
N PHE A 286 11.37 10.25 -4.86
CA PHE A 286 11.06 11.28 -5.86
C PHE A 286 12.11 12.39 -5.87
N SER A 287 12.09 13.22 -6.91
CA SER A 287 12.93 14.42 -7.03
C SER A 287 12.31 15.67 -6.38
N GLY A 288 11.02 15.60 -6.02
CA GLY A 288 10.25 16.71 -5.47
C GLY A 288 8.88 16.82 -6.13
N TYR A 289 8.12 17.83 -5.73
CA TYR A 289 6.88 18.20 -6.42
C TYR A 289 7.20 19.16 -7.58
N ALA A 290 6.72 18.85 -8.79
CA ALA A 290 6.72 19.78 -9.92
C ALA A 290 5.64 20.85 -9.76
N GLU A 291 4.49 20.49 -9.15
CA GLU A 291 3.38 21.39 -8.87
C GLU A 291 2.79 21.08 -7.49
N GLY A 292 2.50 22.13 -6.74
CA GLY A 292 2.04 22.06 -5.35
C GLY A 292 3.17 21.76 -4.36
N ASP A 293 2.82 21.69 -3.08
CA ASP A 293 3.72 21.39 -1.98
C ASP A 293 3.04 20.60 -0.85
N SER A 294 3.80 20.28 0.19
CA SER A 294 3.29 19.61 1.37
C SER A 294 4.12 20.03 2.58
N PRO A 295 3.53 20.66 3.63
CA PRO A 295 4.28 21.00 4.84
C PRO A 295 4.78 19.75 5.59
N ASP A 296 4.13 18.61 5.38
CA ASP A 296 4.53 17.32 5.93
C ASP A 296 5.79 16.76 5.26
N THR A 297 6.07 17.16 4.02
CA THR A 297 7.18 16.64 3.22
C THR A 297 8.44 17.44 3.48
N ARG A 298 9.39 16.85 4.20
CA ARG A 298 10.61 17.54 4.67
C ARG A 298 11.84 16.70 4.43
N TRP A 299 12.94 17.36 4.07
CA TRP A 299 14.23 16.76 3.82
C TRP A 299 15.22 17.14 4.92
N ARG A 300 16.02 16.18 5.38
CA ARG A 300 17.10 16.39 6.36
C ARG A 300 18.12 15.27 6.24
N ASP A 301 19.39 15.63 6.08
CA ASP A 301 20.53 14.69 6.05
C ASP A 301 20.36 13.53 5.04
N GLY A 302 19.74 13.81 3.88
CA GLY A 302 19.44 12.81 2.85
C GLY A 302 18.21 11.93 3.13
N PHE A 303 17.56 12.10 4.28
CA PHE A 303 16.26 11.49 4.58
C PHE A 303 15.12 12.41 4.17
N VAL A 304 14.00 11.81 3.78
CA VAL A 304 12.71 12.47 3.60
C VAL A 304 11.69 11.90 4.57
N THR A 305 10.83 12.74 5.12
CA THR A 305 9.57 12.33 5.74
C THR A 305 8.42 12.89 4.93
N VAL A 306 7.28 12.20 4.94
CA VAL A 306 6.00 12.66 4.38
C VAL A 306 4.93 12.81 5.46
N GLY A 307 5.35 12.94 6.72
CA GLY A 307 4.48 13.13 7.88
C GLY A 307 3.76 11.87 8.35
N GLU A 308 4.28 10.68 8.03
CA GLU A 308 3.77 9.41 8.54
C GLU A 308 4.38 9.12 9.92
N ILE A 309 3.56 8.58 10.82
CA ILE A 309 3.95 8.21 12.19
C ILE A 309 4.02 6.69 12.28
N GLY A 310 5.06 6.19 12.93
CA GLY A 310 5.25 4.76 13.08
C GLY A 310 6.25 4.38 14.16
N THR A 311 6.53 3.08 14.21
CA THR A 311 7.42 2.45 15.18
C THR A 311 8.34 1.45 14.45
N LEU A 312 9.53 1.22 15.00
CA LEU A 312 10.42 0.15 14.55
C LEU A 312 10.53 -0.90 15.66
N GLY A 313 10.20 -2.15 15.32
CA GLY A 313 10.38 -3.30 16.18
C GLY A 313 11.86 -3.66 16.35
N PRO A 314 12.21 -4.46 17.38
CA PRO A 314 13.59 -4.90 17.63
C PRO A 314 14.23 -5.69 16.48
N ASP A 315 13.41 -6.28 15.61
CA ASP A 315 13.83 -7.05 14.44
C ASP A 315 13.86 -6.22 13.14
N GLY A 316 13.67 -4.90 13.24
CA GLY A 316 13.60 -3.97 12.11
C GLY A 316 12.26 -3.96 11.38
N SER A 317 11.20 -4.59 11.93
CA SER A 317 9.85 -4.46 11.41
C SER A 317 9.31 -3.04 11.60
N LEU A 318 8.75 -2.46 10.54
CA LEU A 318 8.08 -1.19 10.55
C LEU A 318 6.58 -1.41 10.81
N SER A 319 6.03 -0.62 11.72
CA SER A 319 4.58 -0.44 11.85
C SER A 319 4.21 1.02 11.65
N VAL A 320 3.17 1.26 10.85
CA VAL A 320 2.67 2.59 10.51
C VAL A 320 1.37 2.82 11.28
N ALA A 321 1.34 3.85 12.11
CA ALA A 321 0.18 4.21 12.93
C ALA A 321 -0.80 5.12 12.18
N GLY A 322 -0.30 6.02 11.34
CA GLY A 322 -1.14 6.96 10.60
C GLY A 322 -0.37 8.19 10.17
N ARG A 323 -1.10 9.26 9.82
CA ARG A 323 -0.51 10.53 9.41
C ARG A 323 -0.59 11.59 10.50
N ARG A 324 0.49 12.36 10.66
CA ARG A 324 0.57 13.49 11.59
C ARG A 324 -0.58 14.46 11.40
N ASN A 325 -0.93 14.77 10.16
CA ASN A 325 -2.00 15.72 9.82
C ASN A 325 -3.42 15.14 9.96
N ARG A 326 -3.56 13.83 10.21
CA ARG A 326 -4.83 13.16 10.52
C ARG A 326 -4.97 12.80 11.99
N MET A 327 -3.91 12.95 12.78
CA MET A 327 -3.91 12.70 14.21
C MET A 327 -4.85 13.67 14.91
N VAL A 328 -5.74 13.13 15.74
CA VAL A 328 -6.72 13.91 16.51
C VAL A 328 -6.41 13.77 17.99
N THR A 329 -6.45 14.88 18.73
CA THR A 329 -6.35 14.83 20.19
C THR A 329 -7.74 14.75 20.80
N ILE A 330 -8.03 13.64 21.50
CA ILE A 330 -9.31 13.41 22.20
C ILE A 330 -9.00 13.13 23.66
N ALA A 331 -9.46 14.01 24.56
CA ALA A 331 -9.19 13.92 26.00
C ALA A 331 -7.68 13.70 26.31
N ASP A 332 -6.84 14.56 25.74
CA ASP A 332 -5.37 14.56 25.87
C ASP A 332 -4.65 13.31 25.29
N GLN A 333 -5.36 12.46 24.54
CA GLN A 333 -4.79 11.30 23.87
C GLN A 333 -4.73 11.53 22.36
N ASN A 334 -3.58 11.23 21.77
CA ASN A 334 -3.42 11.20 20.33
C ASN A 334 -4.08 9.93 19.77
N VAL A 335 -5.04 10.11 18.88
CA VAL A 335 -5.77 9.04 18.21
C VAL A 335 -5.55 9.15 16.71
N PHE A 336 -5.19 8.03 16.10
CA PHE A 336 -5.06 7.90 14.64
C PHE A 336 -6.35 7.27 14.09
N PRO A 337 -7.14 8.00 13.28
CA PRO A 337 -8.30 7.43 12.61
C PRO A 337 -7.96 6.16 11.80
N GLU A 338 -6.75 6.10 11.25
CA GLU A 338 -6.23 4.96 10.49
C GLU A 338 -6.27 3.64 11.27
N ASP A 339 -5.96 3.64 12.57
CA ASP A 339 -5.99 2.43 13.39
C ASP A 339 -7.41 1.84 13.46
N VAL A 340 -8.41 2.73 13.57
CA VAL A 340 -9.82 2.35 13.59
C VAL A 340 -10.27 1.86 12.21
N GLU A 341 -9.86 2.55 11.14
CA GLU A 341 -10.12 2.14 9.75
C GLU A 341 -9.57 0.75 9.47
N LEU A 342 -8.31 0.49 9.85
CA LEU A 342 -7.65 -0.81 9.69
C LEU A 342 -8.38 -1.92 10.45
N PHE A 343 -8.78 -1.66 11.69
CA PHE A 343 -9.57 -2.60 12.48
C PHE A 343 -10.92 -2.91 11.81
N LEU A 344 -11.64 -1.90 11.36
CA LEU A 344 -12.92 -2.08 10.68
C LEU A 344 -12.73 -2.87 9.37
N LEU A 345 -11.78 -2.49 8.52
CA LEU A 345 -11.48 -3.17 7.25
C LEU A 345 -10.96 -4.61 7.42
N SER A 346 -10.56 -5.01 8.63
CA SER A 346 -10.23 -6.42 8.92
C SER A 346 -11.48 -7.32 9.00
N HIS A 347 -12.68 -6.74 9.14
CA HIS A 347 -13.92 -7.50 9.22
C HIS A 347 -14.43 -7.89 7.82
N PRO A 348 -14.88 -9.13 7.61
CA PRO A 348 -15.44 -9.56 6.33
C PRO A 348 -16.65 -8.71 5.92
N GLY A 349 -16.74 -8.38 4.63
CA GLY A 349 -17.86 -7.66 4.04
C GLY A 349 -17.70 -6.13 3.96
N LEU A 350 -16.67 -5.57 4.59
CA LEU A 350 -16.32 -4.15 4.44
C LEU A 350 -15.28 -3.96 3.33
N THR A 351 -15.55 -3.08 2.37
CA THR A 351 -14.58 -2.75 1.31
C THR A 351 -13.96 -1.39 1.52
N HIS A 352 -14.74 -0.42 2.01
CA HIS A 352 -14.30 0.94 2.27
C HIS A 352 -14.73 1.38 3.68
N CYS A 353 -13.81 2.06 4.35
CA CYS A 353 -14.04 2.68 5.65
C CYS A 353 -13.30 4.02 5.69
N ALA A 354 -13.95 5.02 6.25
CA ALA A 354 -13.35 6.29 6.60
C ALA A 354 -13.74 6.64 8.04
N VAL A 355 -12.76 7.09 8.82
CA VAL A 355 -12.97 7.61 10.16
C VAL A 355 -12.59 9.08 10.14
N VAL A 356 -13.55 9.93 10.47
CA VAL A 356 -13.41 11.39 10.43
C VAL A 356 -13.68 11.99 11.81
N PRO A 357 -12.93 13.04 12.20
CA PRO A 357 -13.25 13.79 13.40
C PRO A 357 -14.54 14.59 13.18
N ARG A 358 -15.31 14.76 14.25
CA ARG A 358 -16.45 15.66 14.33
C ARG A 358 -16.36 16.50 15.60
N PRO A 359 -16.59 17.83 15.54
CA PRO A 359 -16.72 18.65 16.74
C PRO A 359 -17.80 18.11 17.69
N ASP A 360 -17.52 18.13 18.99
CA ASP A 360 -18.44 17.71 20.04
C ASP A 360 -18.47 18.76 21.15
N PRO A 361 -19.63 19.34 21.50
CA PRO A 361 -19.72 20.41 22.50
C PRO A 361 -19.22 20.02 23.90
N GLN A 362 -19.25 18.73 24.25
CA GLN A 362 -18.87 18.25 25.58
C GLN A 362 -17.43 17.73 25.62
N ARG A 363 -16.94 17.18 24.51
CA ARG A 363 -15.66 16.45 24.43
C ARG A 363 -14.62 17.12 23.53
N GLY A 364 -14.97 18.25 22.93
CA GLY A 364 -14.18 18.95 21.93
C GLY A 364 -14.26 18.25 20.58
N THR A 365 -13.77 17.01 20.48
CA THR A 365 -13.79 16.22 19.24
C THR A 365 -14.09 14.76 19.52
N VAL A 366 -14.89 14.14 18.65
CA VAL A 366 -15.18 12.70 18.63
C VAL A 366 -14.91 12.13 17.25
N LEU A 367 -14.70 10.81 17.16
CA LEU A 367 -14.59 10.13 15.87
C LEU A 367 -15.96 9.63 15.39
N VAL A 368 -16.16 9.65 14.09
CA VAL A 368 -17.30 9.06 13.39
C VAL A 368 -16.77 8.09 12.34
N ALA A 369 -17.30 6.87 12.34
CA ALA A 369 -17.00 5.88 11.31
C ALA A 369 -18.02 5.99 10.16
N VAL A 370 -17.54 5.90 8.93
CA VAL A 370 -18.36 5.77 7.72
C VAL A 370 -17.90 4.51 7.01
N VAL A 371 -18.83 3.61 6.74
CA VAL A 371 -18.58 2.30 6.13
C VAL A 371 -19.49 2.11 4.93
N ASP A 372 -19.02 1.39 3.90
CA ASP A 372 -19.82 1.14 2.71
C ASP A 372 -20.91 0.08 2.91
N ALA A 373 -20.67 -0.87 3.80
CA ALA A 373 -21.63 -1.88 4.20
C ALA A 373 -21.52 -2.16 5.71
N LEU A 374 -22.29 -3.14 6.19
CA LEU A 374 -22.04 -3.76 7.49
C LEU A 374 -21.58 -5.21 7.25
N PRO A 375 -20.75 -5.78 8.13
CA PRO A 375 -20.54 -7.22 8.15
C PRO A 375 -21.88 -7.96 8.20
N ALA A 376 -21.96 -9.13 7.56
CA ALA A 376 -23.22 -9.87 7.46
C ALA A 376 -23.81 -10.16 8.86
N GLY A 377 -25.05 -9.72 9.09
CA GLY A 377 -25.75 -9.88 10.37
C GLY A 377 -25.32 -8.92 11.48
N ALA A 378 -24.41 -7.98 11.23
CA ALA A 378 -24.01 -6.95 12.17
C ALA A 378 -25.01 -5.79 12.22
N THR A 379 -25.15 -5.18 13.40
CA THR A 379 -25.80 -3.87 13.56
C THR A 379 -24.74 -2.78 13.78
N PRO A 380 -25.02 -1.49 13.48
CA PRO A 380 -24.13 -0.39 13.80
C PRO A 380 -23.65 -0.38 15.26
N GLU A 381 -24.53 -0.70 16.21
CA GLU A 381 -24.23 -0.71 17.65
C GLU A 381 -23.22 -1.82 18.00
N ALA A 382 -23.31 -2.97 17.33
CA ALA A 382 -22.38 -4.07 17.51
C ALA A 382 -20.98 -3.70 17.00
N VAL A 383 -20.89 -3.04 15.84
CA VAL A 383 -19.62 -2.55 15.29
C VAL A 383 -19.00 -1.48 16.19
N LEU A 384 -19.79 -0.53 16.67
CA LEU A 384 -19.33 0.49 17.61
C LEU A 384 -18.88 -0.13 18.94
N ARG A 385 -19.55 -1.19 19.42
CA ARG A 385 -19.13 -1.94 20.61
C ARG A 385 -17.77 -2.61 20.38
N ALA A 386 -17.59 -3.29 19.26
CA ALA A 386 -16.31 -3.90 18.91
C ALA A 386 -15.17 -2.87 18.87
N CYS A 387 -15.43 -1.67 18.33
CA CYS A 387 -14.47 -0.57 18.37
C CYS A 387 -14.16 -0.12 19.80
N ARG A 388 -15.18 0.04 20.66
CA ARG A 388 -14.96 0.41 22.08
C ARG A 388 -14.20 -0.64 22.85
N ASP A 389 -14.46 -1.91 22.60
CA ASP A 389 -13.75 -3.02 23.26
C ASP A 389 -12.26 -3.03 22.85
N ARG A 390 -11.96 -2.61 21.61
CA ARG A 390 -10.58 -2.54 21.08
C ARG A 390 -9.82 -1.28 21.48
N PHE A 391 -10.44 -0.11 21.32
CA PHE A 391 -9.78 1.21 21.42
C PHE A 391 -10.14 1.95 22.71
N GLY A 392 -11.03 1.41 23.53
CA GLY A 392 -11.58 2.08 24.68
C GLY A 392 -12.67 3.10 24.32
N PRO A 393 -13.37 3.63 25.33
CA PRO A 393 -14.53 4.48 25.13
C PRO A 393 -14.19 5.88 24.59
N LEU A 394 -12.93 6.31 24.64
CA LEU A 394 -12.50 7.65 24.21
C LEU A 394 -12.09 7.66 22.73
N ALA A 395 -11.26 6.70 22.32
CA ALA A 395 -10.71 6.65 20.96
C ALA A 395 -11.59 5.90 19.95
N ALA A 396 -12.60 5.14 20.41
CA ALA A 396 -13.55 4.51 19.51
C ALA A 396 -14.52 5.54 18.88
N PRO A 397 -15.00 5.32 17.65
CA PRO A 397 -16.06 6.11 17.06
C PRO A 397 -17.29 6.17 17.96
N ARG A 398 -17.94 7.33 17.98
CA ARG A 398 -19.21 7.55 18.69
C ARG A 398 -20.40 7.16 17.84
N ASP A 399 -20.33 7.48 16.55
CA ASP A 399 -21.36 7.18 15.57
C ASP A 399 -20.79 6.40 14.40
N LEU A 400 -21.68 5.67 13.74
CA LEU A 400 -21.39 4.93 12.52
C LEU A 400 -22.46 5.21 11.48
N PHE A 401 -22.03 5.64 10.28
CA PHE A 401 -22.88 5.80 9.11
C PHE A 401 -22.60 4.71 8.09
N VAL A 402 -23.66 4.04 7.63
CA VAL A 402 -23.58 3.13 6.49
C VAL A 402 -23.89 3.93 5.22
N MET A 403 -22.97 3.90 4.26
CA MET A 403 -23.01 4.70 3.04
C MET A 403 -22.55 3.85 1.85
N PRO A 404 -23.47 3.10 1.21
CA PRO A 404 -23.13 2.25 0.06
C PRO A 404 -22.45 3.02 -1.07
N ASP A 405 -22.92 4.24 -1.34
CA ASP A 405 -22.34 5.15 -2.34
C ASP A 405 -21.30 6.08 -1.69
N MET A 406 -20.31 5.51 -1.01
CA MET A 406 -19.23 6.27 -0.37
C MET A 406 -18.47 7.11 -1.41
N ALA A 407 -18.19 8.37 -1.09
CA ALA A 407 -17.36 9.20 -1.95
C ALA A 407 -15.92 8.66 -2.00
N LEU A 408 -15.46 8.28 -3.20
CA LEU A 408 -14.10 7.81 -3.45
C LEU A 408 -13.34 8.79 -4.35
N THR A 409 -12.04 8.86 -4.15
CA THR A 409 -11.08 9.52 -5.06
C THR A 409 -10.95 8.74 -6.37
N ALA A 410 -10.33 9.34 -7.39
CA ALA A 410 -10.01 8.65 -8.64
C ALA A 410 -9.17 7.37 -8.44
N SER A 411 -8.39 7.28 -7.35
CA SER A 411 -7.60 6.10 -6.99
C SER A 411 -8.39 4.99 -6.29
N GLY A 412 -9.71 5.16 -6.10
CA GLY A 412 -10.58 4.22 -5.40
C GLY A 412 -10.47 4.26 -3.87
N LYS A 413 -9.76 5.24 -3.30
CA LYS A 413 -9.66 5.46 -1.84
C LYS A 413 -10.78 6.38 -1.34
N PRO A 414 -11.27 6.25 -0.11
CA PRO A 414 -12.22 7.20 0.49
C PRO A 414 -11.76 8.66 0.36
N ASP A 415 -12.66 9.53 -0.10
CA ASP A 415 -12.46 10.98 -0.17
C ASP A 415 -12.86 11.60 1.17
N LEU A 416 -11.89 11.75 2.07
CA LEU A 416 -12.13 12.15 3.45
C LEU A 416 -12.79 13.54 3.56
N ALA A 417 -12.44 14.48 2.68
CA ALA A 417 -13.00 15.82 2.70
C ALA A 417 -14.49 15.79 2.31
N ARG A 418 -14.85 15.06 1.25
CA ARG A 418 -16.25 14.89 0.85
C ARG A 418 -17.04 14.11 1.90
N ILE A 419 -16.45 13.07 2.48
CA ILE A 419 -17.10 12.25 3.52
C ILE A 419 -17.35 13.08 4.78
N ALA A 420 -16.37 13.86 5.25
CA ALA A 420 -16.55 14.74 6.41
C ALA A 420 -17.70 15.74 6.19
N ALA A 421 -17.74 16.41 5.03
CA ALA A 421 -18.84 17.32 4.68
C ALA A 421 -20.20 16.61 4.58
N MET A 422 -20.24 15.32 4.19
CA MET A 422 -21.47 14.51 4.19
C MET A 422 -21.92 14.14 5.60
N VAL A 423 -20.98 13.83 6.50
CA VAL A 423 -21.24 13.55 7.92
C VAL A 423 -21.81 14.78 8.61
N GLU A 424 -21.24 15.95 8.38
CA GLU A 424 -21.72 17.22 8.95
C GLU A 424 -23.15 17.56 8.53
N ARG A 425 -23.55 17.25 7.29
CA ARG A 425 -24.93 17.49 6.81
C ARG A 425 -25.97 16.51 7.37
N ARG A 426 -25.54 15.38 7.92
CA ARG A 426 -26.42 14.33 8.47
C ARG A 426 -26.53 14.37 10.00
N ALA A 427 -25.58 15.05 10.66
CA ALA A 427 -25.62 15.37 12.08
C ALA A 427 -26.54 16.58 12.31
#